data_AF-A0A9E5ETG0-F1
#
_entry.id   AF-A0A9E5ETG0-F1
#
_cell.length_a   1.000
_cell.length_b   1.000
_cell.length_c   1.000
_cell.angle_alpha   90.00
_cell.angle_beta   90.00
_cell.angle_gamma   90.00
#
_symmetry.space_group_name_H-M   'P 1'
#
loop_
_entity.id
_entity.type
_entity.pdbx_description
1 polymer ?
#
loop_
_entity_poly.entity_id
_entity_poly.type
_entity_poly.pdbx_seq_one_letter_code
_entity_poly.pdbx_strand_id
1 'polypeptide(L)'
;MNHTITETIDASKTKIGLKEALALAQKASTIVAAKGSKITTLDLKKDKHTAEDIAALIMGPTGNLRAPTLLAGNTLYVGFNEEAYKKFCS
;
A
#
# COMPACT_ATOMS: atom_id res chain seq x y z
N MET A 1 11.41 11.93 -13.96
CA MET A 1 12.00 10.90 -13.08
C MET A 1 11.36 9.57 -13.46
N ASN A 2 12.13 8.65 -14.04
CA ASN A 2 11.64 7.39 -14.58
C ASN A 2 11.37 6.41 -13.42
N HIS A 3 10.14 6.39 -12.91
CA HIS A 3 9.72 5.33 -12.01
C HIS A 3 9.42 4.08 -12.85
N THR A 4 10.41 3.21 -12.99
CA THR A 4 10.25 1.88 -13.59
C THR A 4 9.25 1.11 -12.74
N ILE A 5 8.08 0.79 -13.31
CA ILE A 5 7.11 -0.09 -12.68
C ILE A 5 7.74 -1.48 -12.67
N THR A 6 8.27 -1.91 -11.52
CA THR A 6 9.01 -3.16 -11.39
C THR A 6 8.10 -4.38 -11.32
N GLU A 7 6.88 -4.24 -10.80
CA GLU A 7 5.94 -5.35 -10.72
C GLU A 7 4.50 -4.84 -10.64
N THR A 8 3.64 -5.27 -11.56
CA THR A 8 2.20 -4.98 -11.55
C THR A 8 1.45 -6.24 -11.21
N ILE A 9 0.97 -6.35 -9.98
CA ILE A 9 0.13 -7.46 -9.55
C ILE A 9 -1.33 -7.00 -9.59
N ASP A 10 -2.10 -7.61 -10.47
CA ASP A 10 -3.51 -7.29 -10.66
C ASP A 10 -4.32 -7.88 -9.50
N ALA A 11 -4.67 -7.04 -8.51
CA ALA A 11 -5.41 -7.45 -7.32
C ALA A 11 -6.81 -8.03 -7.64
N SER A 12 -7.33 -7.82 -8.87
CA SER A 12 -8.58 -8.43 -9.33
C SER A 12 -8.39 -9.86 -9.85
N LYS A 13 -7.19 -10.22 -10.32
CA LYS A 13 -6.85 -11.57 -10.81
C LYS A 13 -6.23 -12.46 -9.73
N THR A 14 -5.49 -11.85 -8.80
CA THR A 14 -4.85 -12.55 -7.67
C THR A 14 -5.29 -11.90 -6.37
N LYS A 15 -6.17 -12.57 -5.63
CA LYS A 15 -6.62 -12.11 -4.31
C LYS A 15 -5.45 -12.18 -3.34
N ILE A 16 -4.88 -11.02 -3.02
CA ILE A 16 -3.84 -10.92 -1.99
C ILE A 16 -4.51 -10.93 -0.61
N GLY A 17 -4.39 -12.06 0.09
CA GLY A 17 -4.83 -12.20 1.47
C GLY A 17 -3.85 -11.56 2.47
N LEU A 18 -4.25 -11.51 3.74
CA LEU A 18 -3.48 -10.87 4.82
C LEU A 18 -2.00 -11.25 4.86
N LYS A 19 -1.66 -12.54 4.73
CA LYS A 19 -0.26 -13.01 4.79
C LYS A 19 0.59 -12.43 3.66
N GLU A 20 0.09 -12.47 2.44
CA GLU A 20 0.79 -11.94 1.26
C GLU A 20 0.89 -10.41 1.31
N ALA A 21 -0.19 -9.73 1.74
CA ALA A 21 -0.20 -8.29 1.96
C ALA A 21 0.86 -7.85 2.99
N LEU A 22 0.98 -8.60 4.09
CA LEU A 22 1.99 -8.35 5.12
C LEU A 22 3.41 -8.64 4.62
N ALA A 23 3.59 -9.67 3.80
CA ALA A 23 4.89 -9.95 3.19
C ALA A 23 5.33 -8.83 2.23
N LEU A 24 4.40 -8.28 1.45
CA LEU A 24 4.63 -7.10 0.60
C LEU A 24 4.93 -5.85 1.41
N ALA A 25 4.15 -5.60 2.45
CA ALA A 25 4.34 -4.48 3.37
C ALA A 25 5.72 -4.51 4.05
N GLN A 26 6.19 -5.68 4.47
CA GLN A 26 7.52 -5.84 5.08
C GLN A 26 8.68 -5.62 4.10
N LYS A 27 8.47 -5.79 2.79
CA LYS A 27 9.46 -5.45 1.77
C LYS A 27 9.55 -3.93 1.53
N ALA A 28 8.49 -3.20 1.83
CA ALA A 28 8.48 -1.75 1.78
C ALA A 28 9.10 -1.14 3.06
N SER A 29 9.66 0.06 2.94
CA SER A 29 10.12 0.86 4.07
C SER A 29 9.06 1.85 4.55
N THR A 30 8.18 2.26 3.64
CA THR A 30 7.14 3.26 3.91
C THR A 30 5.84 2.77 3.30
N ILE A 31 4.75 2.86 4.05
CA ILE A 31 3.40 2.51 3.60
C ILE A 31 2.56 3.76 3.59
N VAL A 32 1.84 4.00 2.50
CA VAL A 32 0.91 5.11 2.35
C VAL A 32 -0.46 4.52 2.11
N ALA A 33 -1.32 4.52 3.13
CA ALA A 33 -2.71 4.08 2.99
C ALA A 33 -3.63 5.28 2.76
N ALA A 34 -4.36 5.22 1.65
CA ALA A 34 -5.33 6.22 1.22
C ALA A 34 -6.76 5.70 1.39
N LYS A 35 -7.54 6.31 2.28
CA LYS A 35 -8.95 6.00 2.56
C LYS A 35 -9.83 7.20 2.23
N GLY A 36 -10.25 7.28 0.96
CA GLY A 36 -11.04 8.42 0.49
C GLY A 36 -10.22 9.69 0.69
N SER A 37 -10.72 10.66 1.45
CA SER A 37 -10.00 11.91 1.74
C SER A 37 -8.89 11.81 2.79
N LYS A 38 -8.77 10.68 3.52
CA LYS A 38 -7.73 10.50 4.55
C LYS A 38 -6.53 9.76 3.98
N ILE A 39 -5.34 10.34 4.15
CA ILE A 39 -4.06 9.71 3.81
C ILE A 39 -3.32 9.46 5.13
N THR A 40 -2.83 8.25 5.32
CA THR A 40 -2.05 7.86 6.49
C THR A 40 -0.75 7.25 5.99
N THR A 41 0.36 7.85 6.40
CA THR A 41 1.70 7.38 6.06
C THR A 41 2.31 6.73 7.28
N LEU A 42 2.70 5.48 7.15
CA LEU A 42 3.42 4.70 8.14
C LEU A 42 4.86 4.53 7.66
N ASP A 43 5.83 4.86 8.51
CA ASP A 43 7.24 4.64 8.22
C ASP A 43 7.74 3.46 9.05
N LEU A 44 7.99 2.32 8.38
CA LEU A 44 8.41 1.08 9.02
C LEU A 44 9.86 1.14 9.53
N LYS A 45 10.63 2.15 9.11
CA LYS A 45 12.00 2.38 9.57
C LYS A 45 12.05 3.21 10.85
N LYS A 46 11.15 4.18 11.01
CA LYS A 46 11.11 5.06 12.18
C LYS A 46 10.25 4.52 13.33
N ASP A 47 9.10 3.94 13.02
CA ASP A 47 8.14 3.49 14.03
C ASP A 47 7.98 1.96 14.03
N LYS A 48 7.95 1.38 15.23
CA LYS A 48 7.62 -0.04 15.41
C LYS A 48 6.11 -0.22 15.33
N HIS A 49 5.61 -0.40 14.12
CA HIS A 49 4.23 -0.82 13.88
C HIS A 49 4.12 -2.35 13.94
N THR A 50 3.08 -2.85 14.61
CA THR A 50 2.77 -4.27 14.58
C THR A 50 2.20 -4.66 13.21
N ALA A 51 2.39 -5.92 12.83
CA ALA A 51 1.82 -6.48 11.62
C ALA A 51 0.29 -6.29 11.55
N GLU A 52 -0.38 -6.29 12.70
CA GLU A 52 -1.82 -6.07 12.82
C GLU A 52 -2.23 -4.62 12.49
N ASP A 53 -1.47 -3.63 12.94
CA ASP A 53 -1.72 -2.20 12.65
C ASP A 53 -1.56 -1.91 11.16
N ILE A 54 -0.49 -2.45 10.58
CA ILE A 54 -0.22 -2.38 9.14
C ILE A 54 -1.34 -3.07 8.35
N ALA A 55 -1.71 -4.29 8.76
CA ALA A 55 -2.77 -5.05 8.13
C ALA A 55 -4.11 -4.29 8.18
N ALA A 56 -4.46 -3.69 9.32
CA ALA A 56 -5.67 -2.89 9.46
C ALA A 56 -5.70 -1.67 8.52
N LEU A 57 -4.53 -1.12 8.16
CA LEU A 57 -4.41 -0.01 7.22
C LEU A 57 -4.52 -0.43 5.75
N ILE A 58 -3.87 -1.54 5.38
CA ILE A 58 -3.75 -1.98 3.98
C ILE A 58 -4.87 -2.94 3.55
N MET A 59 -5.52 -3.61 4.51
CA MET A 59 -6.64 -4.52 4.23
C MET A 59 -7.96 -3.75 4.10
N GLY A 60 -8.79 -4.19 3.16
CA GLY A 60 -10.17 -3.76 3.02
C GLY A 60 -11.12 -4.48 3.98
N PRO A 61 -12.38 -4.01 4.08
CA PRO A 61 -13.40 -4.57 4.97
C PRO A 61 -13.73 -6.04 4.68
N THR A 62 -13.41 -6.55 3.50
CA THR A 62 -13.63 -7.93 3.06
C THR A 62 -12.45 -8.86 3.38
N GLY A 63 -11.40 -8.37 4.06
CA GLY A 63 -10.24 -9.19 4.43
C GLY A 63 -9.21 -9.41 3.32
N ASN A 64 -9.33 -8.66 2.21
CA ASN A 64 -8.36 -8.66 1.10
C ASN A 64 -7.57 -7.36 1.06
N LEU A 65 -6.38 -7.39 0.44
CA LEU A 65 -5.60 -6.19 0.15
C LEU A 65 -6.45 -5.16 -0.61
N ARG A 66 -6.38 -3.92 -0.17
CA ARG A 66 -7.19 -2.84 -0.71
C ARG A 66 -6.59 -2.31 -2.01
N ALA A 67 -7.35 -2.42 -3.10
CA ALA A 67 -6.96 -1.89 -4.40
C ALA A 67 -7.36 -0.41 -4.58
N PRO A 68 -6.67 0.35 -5.45
CA PRO A 68 -5.41 0.03 -6.13
C PRO A 68 -4.23 -0.01 -5.15
N THR A 69 -3.23 -0.85 -5.43
CA THR A 69 -1.99 -0.94 -4.65
C THR A 69 -0.81 -0.72 -5.59
N LEU A 70 0.13 0.16 -5.22
CA LEU A 70 1.31 0.47 -6.02
C LEU A 70 2.55 0.31 -5.14
N LEU A 71 3.52 -0.48 -5.57
CA LEU A 71 4.84 -0.54 -4.94
C LEU A 71 5.83 0.23 -5.82
N ALA A 72 6.26 1.40 -5.35
CA ALA A 72 7.23 2.24 -6.05
C ALA A 72 8.55 2.27 -5.26
N GLY A 73 9.54 1.51 -5.71
CA GLY A 73 10.82 1.35 -5.01
C GLY A 73 10.63 0.70 -3.64
N ASN A 74 10.72 1.49 -2.57
CA ASN A 74 10.50 1.06 -1.18
C ASN A 74 9.20 1.61 -0.57
N THR A 75 8.34 2.24 -1.36
CA THR A 75 7.09 2.84 -0.87
C THR A 75 5.89 2.04 -1.38
N LEU A 76 5.09 1.50 -0.46
CA LEU A 76 3.85 0.80 -0.76
C LEU A 76 2.66 1.76 -0.60
N TYR A 77 2.03 2.13 -1.70
CA TYR A 77 0.80 2.91 -1.71
C TYR A 77 -0.42 1.99 -1.80
N VAL A 78 -1.42 2.20 -0.95
CA VAL A 78 -2.59 1.32 -0.84
C VAL A 78 -3.87 2.13 -0.78
N GLY A 79 -4.81 1.86 -1.69
CA GLY A 79 -6.09 2.55 -1.81
C GLY A 79 -6.07 3.67 -2.85
N PHE A 80 -7.19 4.40 -2.95
CA PHE A 80 -7.37 5.48 -3.91
C PHE A 80 -7.70 6.79 -3.19
N ASN A 81 -6.92 7.83 -3.48
CA ASN A 81 -7.20 9.22 -3.13
C ASN A 81 -6.79 10.10 -4.31
N GLU A 82 -7.71 10.93 -4.79
CA GLU A 82 -7.50 11.72 -6.01
C GLU A 82 -6.35 12.75 -5.88
N GLU A 83 -6.16 13.32 -4.68
CA GLU A 83 -5.13 14.32 -4.39
C GLU A 83 -3.73 13.68 -4.33
N ALA A 84 -3.60 12.54 -3.66
CA ALA A 84 -2.36 11.77 -3.60
C ALA A 84 -2.02 11.14 -4.95
N TYR A 85 -3.01 10.67 -5.72
CA TYR A 85 -2.82 10.15 -7.07
C TYR A 85 -2.32 11.24 -8.02
N LYS A 86 -2.90 12.45 -7.95
CA LYS A 86 -2.40 13.63 -8.69
C LYS A 86 -0.96 13.97 -8.29
N LYS A 87 -0.62 13.92 -7.00
CA LYS A 87 0.73 14.24 -6.51
C LYS A 87 1.80 13.20 -6.87
N PHE A 88 1.39 11.94 -7.08
CA PHE A 88 2.29 10.86 -7.49
C PHE A 88 2.47 10.77 -9.02
N CYS A 89 1.51 11.30 -9.79
CA CYS A 89 1.50 11.24 -11.25
C CYS A 89 1.86 12.58 -11.93
N SER A 90 2.19 13.63 -11.17
CA SER A 90 2.63 14.94 -11.69
C SER A 90 4.14 15.11 -11.63
#